data_AF-K2JL71-F1
#
_entry.id   AF-K2JL71-F1
#
_cell.length_a   1.000
_cell.length_b   1.000
_cell.length_c   1.000
_cell.angle_alpha   90.00
_cell.angle_beta   90.00
_cell.angle_gamma   90.00
#
_symmetry.space_group_name_H-M   'P 1'
#
loop_
_entity.id
_entity.type
_entity.pdbx_description
1 polymer ?
#
loop_
_entity_poly.entity_id
_entity_poly.type
_entity_poly.pdbx_seq_one_letter_code
_entity_poly.pdbx_strand_id
1 'polypeptide(L)'
;MGGQDKGMMRLGGAPLIERVIARLSPQCATLAISANGDLTRFADFGYPVFSDGSIESQGPLAGVLAGLDWAARMSFEAIVTVATDTPFFPTDLVTRLQAGSSPVGFGLAVTEAEGRRFWHPTFALWPVALRDELREALRHDQRRMRQFAESKGVVPVVFETSPSFDPFFNINTREDLARAEAMLTS
;
A
#
# COMPACT_ATOMS: atom_id res chain seq x y z
N MET A 1 -3.55 11.35 18.22
CA MET A 1 -2.13 11.63 17.89
C MET A 1 -2.14 12.34 16.53
N GLY A 2 -2.49 13.61 16.46
CA GLY A 2 -1.54 14.70 16.73
C GLY A 2 -0.71 15.06 15.50
N GLY A 3 -1.31 15.18 14.30
CA GLY A 3 -0.71 15.86 13.12
C GLY A 3 0.62 15.33 12.56
N GLN A 4 1.26 14.34 13.17
CA GLN A 4 2.49 13.74 12.68
C GLN A 4 2.17 12.80 11.53
N ASP A 5 2.84 13.02 10.40
CA ASP A 5 2.82 12.11 9.27
C ASP A 5 3.38 10.75 9.70
N LYS A 6 2.52 9.71 9.67
CA LYS A 6 2.90 8.36 10.10
C LYS A 6 4.13 7.84 9.34
N GLY A 7 4.30 8.19 8.07
CA GLY A 7 5.46 7.76 7.28
C GLY A 7 6.80 8.25 7.85
N MET A 8 6.78 9.38 8.57
CA MET A 8 7.97 9.99 9.20
C MET A 8 8.18 9.55 10.65
N MET A 9 7.28 8.74 11.21
CA MET A 9 7.48 8.11 12.52
C MET A 9 8.74 7.24 12.45
N ARG A 10 9.57 7.28 13.51
CA ARG A 10 10.80 6.49 13.56
C ARG A 10 10.56 5.16 14.26
N LEU A 11 11.05 4.10 13.66
CA LEU A 11 11.09 2.73 14.17
C LEU A 11 12.53 2.24 14.06
N GLY A 12 13.14 1.83 15.16
CA GLY A 12 14.55 1.43 15.22
C GLY A 12 15.50 2.50 14.67
N GLY A 13 15.23 3.77 14.99
CA GLY A 13 16.02 4.91 14.54
C GLY A 13 15.76 5.41 13.11
N ALA A 14 15.05 4.65 12.25
CA ALA A 14 14.77 5.03 10.86
C ALA A 14 13.28 5.37 10.65
N PRO A 15 12.93 6.37 9.82
CA PRO A 15 11.56 6.62 9.38
C PRO A 15 10.89 5.36 8.81
N LEU A 16 9.58 5.19 9.06
CA LEU A 16 8.81 4.07 8.52
C LEU A 16 8.86 4.02 6.99
N ILE A 17 8.81 5.19 6.32
CA ILE A 17 8.90 5.25 4.86
C ILE A 17 10.24 4.73 4.32
N GLU A 18 11.36 4.97 5.02
CA GLU A 18 12.67 4.40 4.61
C GLU A 18 12.65 2.88 4.66
N ARG A 19 12.01 2.30 5.69
CA ARG A 19 11.87 0.84 5.82
C ARG A 19 11.02 0.26 4.71
N VAL A 20 9.93 0.94 4.38
CA VAL A 20 9.01 0.55 3.30
C VAL A 20 9.71 0.64 1.95
N ILE A 21 10.44 1.72 1.68
CA ILE A 21 11.27 1.90 0.46
C ILE A 21 12.32 0.78 0.36
N ALA A 22 13.08 0.53 1.43
CA ALA A 22 14.11 -0.49 1.43
C ALA A 22 13.55 -1.89 1.15
N ARG A 23 12.30 -2.14 1.57
CA ARG A 23 11.64 -3.43 1.38
C ARG A 23 10.94 -3.57 0.02
N LEU A 24 10.38 -2.48 -0.52
CA LEU A 24 9.65 -2.51 -1.79
C LEU A 24 10.55 -2.28 -3.01
N SER A 25 11.61 -1.47 -2.89
CA SER A 25 12.49 -1.14 -4.02
C SER A 25 13.10 -2.35 -4.74
N PRO A 26 13.50 -3.46 -4.06
CA PRO A 26 14.03 -4.62 -4.78
C PRO A 26 12.96 -5.41 -5.55
N GLN A 27 11.67 -5.14 -5.28
CA GLN A 27 10.54 -5.86 -5.84
C GLN A 27 9.88 -5.13 -7.02
N CYS A 28 10.27 -3.87 -7.29
CA CYS A 28 9.64 -3.00 -8.28
C CYS A 28 10.68 -2.40 -9.23
N ALA A 29 10.28 -2.08 -10.46
CA ALA A 29 11.15 -1.38 -11.42
C ALA A 29 11.50 0.05 -10.97
N THR A 30 10.59 0.70 -10.24
CA THR A 30 10.75 2.03 -9.66
C THR A 30 9.67 2.22 -8.58
N LEU A 31 9.79 3.28 -7.78
CA LEU A 31 8.80 3.66 -6.76
C LEU A 31 8.32 5.09 -6.96
N ALA A 32 7.17 5.39 -6.35
CA ALA A 32 6.67 6.75 -6.18
C ALA A 32 5.94 6.85 -4.83
N ILE A 33 5.82 8.07 -4.30
CA ILE A 33 5.24 8.36 -2.99
C ILE A 33 3.94 9.13 -3.20
N SER A 34 2.81 8.54 -2.78
CA SER A 34 1.52 9.23 -2.67
C SER A 34 1.45 9.89 -1.30
N ALA A 35 1.38 11.21 -1.26
CA ALA A 35 1.28 11.97 -0.03
C ALA A 35 0.53 13.28 -0.23
N ASN A 36 -0.16 13.73 0.82
CA ASN A 36 -0.88 15.01 0.80
C ASN A 36 -0.27 16.03 1.76
N GLY A 37 -0.56 17.31 1.58
CA GLY A 37 0.09 18.41 2.29
C GLY A 37 1.44 18.80 1.66
N ASP A 38 2.43 19.15 2.48
CA ASP A 38 3.75 19.57 2.00
C ASP A 38 4.55 18.39 1.43
N LEU A 39 4.66 18.31 0.10
CA LEU A 39 5.36 17.22 -0.59
C LEU A 39 6.89 17.27 -0.43
N THR A 40 7.45 18.44 -0.09
CA THR A 40 8.90 18.62 0.00
C THR A 40 9.52 17.78 1.12
N ARG A 41 8.74 17.38 2.11
CA ARG A 41 9.15 16.48 3.21
C ARG A 41 9.62 15.09 2.75
N PHE A 42 9.30 14.70 1.52
CA PHE A 42 9.71 13.44 0.93
C PHE A 42 10.77 13.59 -0.17
N ALA A 43 11.23 14.82 -0.44
CA ALA A 43 12.16 15.10 -1.54
C ALA A 43 13.50 14.34 -1.40
N ASP A 44 13.97 14.18 -0.17
CA ASP A 44 15.24 13.52 0.13
C ASP A 44 15.24 12.01 -0.18
N PHE A 45 14.07 11.40 -0.38
CA PHE A 45 13.97 9.97 -0.72
C PHE A 45 14.24 9.68 -2.20
N GLY A 46 14.34 10.71 -3.06
CA GLY A 46 14.73 10.54 -4.47
C GLY A 46 13.67 9.89 -5.37
N TYR A 47 12.43 9.76 -4.91
CA TYR A 47 11.31 9.24 -5.70
C TYR A 47 10.33 10.35 -6.07
N PRO A 48 9.60 10.22 -7.20
CA PRO A 48 8.48 11.10 -7.50
C PRO A 48 7.47 11.12 -6.36
N VAL A 49 7.08 12.34 -5.93
CA VAL A 49 6.08 12.55 -4.89
C VAL A 49 4.88 13.24 -5.53
N PHE A 50 3.69 12.70 -5.34
CA PHE A 50 2.46 13.29 -5.85
C PHE A 50 1.35 13.27 -4.81
N SER A 51 0.46 14.25 -4.90
CA SER A 51 -0.78 14.31 -4.14
C SER A 51 -1.91 13.63 -4.90
N ASP A 52 -2.89 13.16 -4.13
CA ASP A 52 -4.15 12.61 -4.62
C ASP A 52 -5.02 13.68 -5.35
N GLY A 53 -4.61 14.95 -5.32
CA GLY A 53 -5.26 16.05 -6.03
C GLY A 53 -6.57 16.48 -5.39
N SER A 54 -7.52 16.96 -6.19
CA SER A 54 -8.81 17.48 -5.71
C SER A 54 -9.74 16.43 -5.08
N ILE A 55 -9.37 15.15 -5.17
CA ILE A 55 -10.14 14.00 -4.66
C ILE A 55 -9.50 13.37 -3.41
N GLU A 56 -8.53 14.04 -2.77
CA GLU A 56 -7.91 13.59 -1.51
C GLU A 56 -8.92 13.15 -0.45
N SER A 57 -10.05 13.87 -0.33
CA SER A 57 -11.12 13.56 0.65
C SER A 57 -11.85 12.24 0.38
N GLN A 58 -11.57 11.57 -0.74
CA GLN A 58 -12.17 10.30 -1.14
C GLN A 58 -11.34 9.08 -0.67
N GLY A 59 -10.28 9.31 0.09
CA GLY A 59 -9.53 8.28 0.80
C GLY A 59 -8.53 7.52 -0.08
N PRO A 60 -8.04 6.34 0.36
CA PRO A 60 -6.90 5.66 -0.26
C PRO A 60 -7.05 5.31 -1.76
N LEU A 61 -8.29 5.21 -2.27
CA LEU A 61 -8.53 4.99 -3.69
C LEU A 61 -8.11 6.19 -4.56
N ALA A 62 -8.12 7.41 -4.01
CA ALA A 62 -7.64 8.59 -4.71
C ALA A 62 -6.12 8.49 -4.97
N GLY A 63 -5.35 8.03 -3.98
CA GLY A 63 -3.92 7.74 -4.15
C GLY A 63 -3.64 6.61 -5.13
N VAL A 64 -4.48 5.56 -5.16
CA VAL A 64 -4.38 4.53 -6.21
C VAL A 64 -4.60 5.15 -7.58
N LEU A 65 -5.63 5.98 -7.77
CA LEU A 65 -5.88 6.63 -9.07
C LEU A 65 -4.70 7.52 -9.49
N ALA A 66 -4.15 8.33 -8.58
CA ALA A 66 -2.99 9.16 -8.86
C ALA A 66 -1.77 8.32 -9.28
N GLY A 67 -1.54 7.20 -8.59
CA GLY A 67 -0.51 6.23 -8.95
C GLY A 67 -0.74 5.58 -10.31
N LEU A 68 -1.97 5.20 -10.65
CA LEU A 68 -2.33 4.65 -11.95
C LEU A 68 -2.14 5.68 -13.08
N ASP A 69 -2.49 6.94 -12.85
CA ASP A 69 -2.26 8.03 -13.81
C ASP A 69 -0.77 8.32 -14.03
N TRP A 70 0.04 8.22 -12.98
CA TRP A 70 1.49 8.29 -13.11
C TRP A 70 2.06 7.09 -13.87
N ALA A 71 1.67 5.87 -13.50
CA ALA A 71 2.13 4.65 -14.13
C ALA A 71 1.81 4.59 -15.63
N ALA A 72 0.60 5.02 -16.01
CA ALA A 72 0.20 5.13 -17.41
C ALA A 72 1.11 6.08 -18.22
N ARG A 73 1.47 7.24 -17.64
CA ARG A 73 2.40 8.21 -18.28
C ARG A 73 3.81 7.64 -18.46
N MET A 74 4.21 6.74 -17.58
CA MET A 74 5.51 6.05 -17.61
C MET A 74 5.47 4.72 -18.39
N SER A 75 4.34 4.40 -19.04
CA SER A 75 4.14 3.15 -19.80
C SER A 75 4.29 1.86 -18.98
N PHE A 76 3.95 1.90 -17.68
CA PHE A 76 3.80 0.70 -16.86
C PHE A 76 2.41 0.08 -17.04
N GLU A 77 2.32 -1.24 -16.84
CA GLU A 77 1.07 -1.99 -16.96
C GLU A 77 0.30 -2.12 -15.64
N ALA A 78 1.00 -2.00 -14.51
CA ALA A 78 0.42 -2.10 -13.18
C ALA A 78 1.24 -1.31 -12.15
N ILE A 79 0.63 -1.04 -11.00
CA ILE A 79 1.33 -0.58 -9.78
C ILE A 79 1.10 -1.60 -8.66
N VAL A 80 1.95 -1.58 -7.65
CA VAL A 80 1.66 -2.21 -6.34
C VAL A 80 1.57 -1.10 -5.31
N THR A 81 0.50 -1.10 -4.51
CA THR A 81 0.40 -0.20 -3.36
C THR A 81 0.86 -0.91 -2.09
N VAL A 82 1.42 -0.13 -1.17
CA VAL A 82 1.74 -0.54 0.20
C VAL A 82 1.43 0.60 1.15
N ALA A 83 1.06 0.29 2.40
CA ALA A 83 0.88 1.30 3.44
C ALA A 83 2.20 1.59 4.16
N THR A 84 2.52 2.87 4.39
CA THR A 84 3.76 3.26 5.06
C THR A 84 3.78 2.88 6.55
N ASP A 85 2.61 2.70 7.17
CA ASP A 85 2.47 2.34 8.59
C ASP A 85 2.54 0.83 8.86
N THR A 86 2.80 0.03 7.82
CA THR A 86 2.95 -1.43 7.90
C THR A 86 4.33 -1.81 7.35
N PRO A 87 5.44 -1.61 8.08
CA PRO A 87 6.80 -1.72 7.54
C PRO A 87 7.30 -3.17 7.40
N PHE A 88 6.53 -4.15 7.86
CA PHE A 88 6.93 -5.55 7.96
C PHE A 88 6.37 -6.47 6.87
N PHE A 89 5.75 -5.92 5.82
CA PHE A 89 5.15 -6.71 4.73
C PHE A 89 6.18 -7.63 4.05
N PRO A 90 5.80 -8.72 3.39
CA PRO A 90 6.78 -9.70 2.90
C PRO A 90 7.72 -9.17 1.81
N THR A 91 8.95 -9.70 1.75
CA THR A 91 9.96 -9.34 0.73
C THR A 91 9.70 -9.98 -0.63
N ASP A 92 8.71 -10.87 -0.72
CA ASP A 92 8.20 -11.52 -1.92
C ASP A 92 6.77 -11.06 -2.27
N LEU A 93 6.30 -9.97 -1.66
CA LEU A 93 4.96 -9.39 -1.84
C LEU A 93 4.58 -9.26 -3.32
N VAL A 94 5.40 -8.54 -4.11
CA VAL A 94 5.07 -8.25 -5.51
C VAL A 94 5.00 -9.53 -6.33
N THR A 95 5.99 -10.41 -6.19
CA THR A 95 6.03 -11.70 -6.89
C THR A 95 4.80 -12.55 -6.58
N ARG A 96 4.36 -12.59 -5.32
CA ARG A 96 3.16 -13.35 -4.92
C ARG A 96 1.86 -12.70 -5.41
N LEU A 97 1.75 -11.38 -5.35
CA LEU A 97 0.59 -10.67 -5.90
C LEU A 97 0.48 -10.87 -7.42
N GLN A 98 1.60 -10.85 -8.13
CA GLN A 98 1.66 -11.15 -9.56
C GLN A 98 1.27 -12.60 -9.86
N ALA A 99 1.79 -13.57 -9.12
CA ALA A 99 1.45 -14.98 -9.29
C ALA A 99 -0.03 -15.28 -9.03
N GLY A 100 -0.68 -14.51 -8.15
CA GLY A 100 -2.13 -14.58 -7.92
C GLY A 100 -2.97 -13.80 -8.93
N SER A 101 -2.35 -13.01 -9.81
CA SER A 101 -3.05 -12.27 -10.85
C SER A 101 -3.38 -13.16 -12.05
N SER A 102 -4.43 -12.83 -12.78
CA SER A 102 -4.91 -13.57 -13.95
C SER A 102 -5.36 -12.59 -15.04
N PRO A 103 -5.64 -13.04 -16.28
CA PRO A 103 -6.13 -12.14 -17.33
C PRO A 103 -7.41 -11.36 -16.97
N VAL A 104 -8.18 -11.83 -15.98
CA VAL A 104 -9.46 -11.24 -15.54
C VAL A 104 -9.45 -10.76 -14.08
N GLY A 105 -8.29 -10.71 -13.43
CA GLY A 105 -8.21 -10.39 -12.01
C GLY A 105 -6.80 -10.07 -11.52
N PHE A 106 -6.68 -9.45 -10.36
CA PHE A 106 -5.40 -9.00 -9.81
C PHE A 106 -5.24 -9.37 -8.34
N GLY A 107 -4.00 -9.55 -7.90
CA GLY A 107 -3.70 -9.97 -6.53
C GLY A 107 -3.94 -8.87 -5.49
N LEU A 108 -4.56 -9.24 -4.37
CA LEU A 108 -4.66 -8.43 -3.15
C LEU A 108 -4.30 -9.28 -1.94
N ALA A 109 -3.44 -8.75 -1.07
CA ALA A 109 -2.95 -9.46 0.09
C ALA A 109 -4.05 -9.73 1.13
N VAL A 110 -4.13 -10.97 1.56
CA VAL A 110 -4.97 -11.38 2.69
C VAL A 110 -4.14 -12.19 3.68
N THR A 111 -4.50 -12.14 4.96
CA THR A 111 -4.01 -13.08 5.96
C THR A 111 -5.15 -13.93 6.48
N GLU A 112 -4.84 -15.10 7.01
CA GLU A 112 -5.82 -15.99 7.63
C GLU A 112 -5.40 -16.32 9.06
N ALA A 113 -6.32 -16.13 10.00
CA ALA A 113 -6.13 -16.48 11.41
C ALA A 113 -7.45 -16.99 11.99
N GLU A 114 -7.40 -18.08 12.76
CA GLU A 114 -8.58 -18.68 13.42
C GLU A 114 -9.75 -18.97 12.45
N GLY A 115 -9.43 -19.44 11.24
CA GLY A 115 -10.43 -19.72 10.19
C GLY A 115 -11.10 -18.48 9.60
N ARG A 116 -10.59 -17.27 9.90
CA ARG A 116 -11.09 -15.99 9.37
C ARG A 116 -10.07 -15.37 8.43
N ARG A 117 -10.56 -14.73 7.37
CA ARG A 117 -9.75 -13.99 6.40
C ARG A 117 -9.76 -12.50 6.68
N PHE A 118 -8.58 -11.90 6.69
CA PHE A 118 -8.33 -10.47 6.89
C PHE A 118 -7.78 -9.88 5.61
N TRP A 119 -8.43 -8.84 5.10
CA TRP A 119 -8.06 -8.19 3.84
C TRP A 119 -7.15 -7.00 4.10
N HIS A 120 -6.09 -6.88 3.32
CA HIS A 120 -5.14 -5.77 3.36
C HIS A 120 -5.26 -4.94 2.07
N PRO A 121 -6.33 -4.16 1.89
CA PRO A 121 -6.64 -3.54 0.60
C PRO A 121 -5.57 -2.55 0.12
N THR A 122 -4.82 -1.95 1.05
CA THR A 122 -3.67 -1.09 0.73
C THR A 122 -2.48 -1.86 0.16
N PHE A 123 -2.50 -3.20 0.20
CA PHE A 123 -1.50 -4.11 -0.32
C PHE A 123 -2.07 -4.90 -1.51
N ALA A 124 -2.08 -4.28 -2.68
CA ALA A 124 -2.62 -4.88 -3.88
C ALA A 124 -1.84 -4.48 -5.13
N LEU A 125 -1.86 -5.35 -6.13
CA LEU A 125 -1.43 -5.04 -7.49
C LEU A 125 -2.60 -4.47 -8.25
N TRP A 126 -2.48 -3.26 -8.80
CA TRP A 126 -3.54 -2.61 -9.56
C TRP A 126 -3.15 -2.49 -11.02
N PRO A 127 -3.89 -3.13 -11.95
CA PRO A 127 -3.70 -2.93 -13.38
C PRO A 127 -4.00 -1.49 -13.80
N VAL A 128 -3.16 -0.90 -14.65
CA VAL A 128 -3.36 0.43 -15.22
C VAL A 128 -4.63 0.54 -16.04
N ALA A 129 -5.09 -0.57 -16.63
CA ALA A 129 -6.37 -0.63 -17.32
C ALA A 129 -7.57 -0.23 -16.46
N LEU A 130 -7.51 -0.38 -15.12
CA LEU A 130 -8.62 -0.04 -14.21
C LEU A 130 -8.75 1.47 -13.94
N ARG A 131 -7.82 2.28 -14.41
CA ARG A 131 -7.72 3.70 -14.08
C ARG A 131 -8.99 4.50 -14.40
N ASP A 132 -9.56 4.29 -15.58
CA ASP A 132 -10.73 5.06 -16.01
C ASP A 132 -12.00 4.60 -15.27
N GLU A 133 -12.14 3.30 -15.01
CA GLU A 133 -13.22 2.75 -14.19
C GLU A 133 -13.12 3.20 -12.73
N LEU A 134 -11.91 3.27 -12.18
CA LEU A 134 -11.67 3.80 -10.84
C LEU A 134 -12.02 5.28 -10.76
N ARG A 135 -11.63 6.07 -11.77
CA ARG A 135 -12.00 7.49 -11.84
C ARG A 135 -13.51 7.68 -11.86
N GLU A 136 -14.23 6.84 -12.59
CA GLU A 136 -15.69 6.89 -12.63
C GLU A 136 -16.34 6.46 -11.30
N ALA A 137 -15.81 5.42 -10.66
CA ALA A 137 -16.28 4.99 -9.35
C ALA A 137 -16.09 6.08 -8.28
N LEU A 138 -14.95 6.79 -8.31
CA LEU A 138 -14.65 7.90 -7.40
C LEU A 138 -15.61 9.09 -7.59
N ARG A 139 -16.04 9.38 -8.83
CA ARG A 139 -17.11 10.37 -9.11
C ARG A 139 -18.46 9.98 -8.49
N HIS A 140 -18.69 8.69 -8.30
CA HIS A 140 -19.88 8.13 -7.65
C HIS A 140 -19.67 7.86 -6.15
N ASP A 141 -18.75 8.57 -5.50
CA ASP A 141 -18.46 8.46 -4.06
C ASP A 141 -18.01 7.05 -3.60
N GLN A 142 -17.44 6.24 -4.50
CA GLN A 142 -16.83 4.97 -4.10
C GLN A 142 -15.56 5.21 -3.27
N ARG A 143 -15.65 5.00 -1.96
CA ARG A 143 -14.52 5.20 -1.02
C ARG A 143 -13.91 3.91 -0.48
N ARG A 144 -14.59 2.77 -0.66
CA ARG A 144 -14.18 1.48 -0.09
C ARG A 144 -13.29 0.72 -1.07
N MET A 145 -12.00 0.71 -0.80
CA MET A 145 -10.98 0.08 -1.66
C MET A 145 -11.25 -1.40 -1.91
N ARG A 146 -11.55 -2.18 -0.86
CA ARG A 146 -11.91 -3.59 -0.98
C ARG A 146 -13.12 -3.81 -1.88
N GLN A 147 -14.20 -3.05 -1.65
CA GLN A 147 -15.44 -3.20 -2.43
C GLN A 147 -15.21 -2.87 -3.91
N PHE A 148 -14.40 -1.84 -4.21
CA PHE A 148 -14.03 -1.54 -5.59
C PHE A 148 -13.23 -2.72 -6.18
N ALA A 149 -12.21 -3.20 -5.48
CA ALA A 149 -11.40 -4.33 -5.94
C ALA A 149 -12.23 -5.60 -6.20
N GLU A 150 -13.15 -5.94 -5.29
CA GLU A 150 -14.09 -7.06 -5.43
C GLU A 150 -14.95 -6.92 -6.69
N SER A 151 -15.41 -5.71 -7.02
CA SER A 151 -16.18 -5.45 -8.25
C SER A 151 -15.36 -5.56 -9.55
N LYS A 152 -14.03 -5.66 -9.45
CA LYS A 152 -13.07 -5.75 -10.57
C LYS A 152 -12.35 -7.09 -10.63
N GLY A 153 -12.85 -8.12 -9.95
CA GLY A 153 -12.30 -9.48 -10.04
C GLY A 153 -11.01 -9.69 -9.25
N VAL A 154 -10.83 -8.98 -8.13
CA VAL A 154 -9.67 -9.16 -7.26
C VAL A 154 -9.54 -10.62 -6.78
N VAL A 155 -8.30 -11.12 -6.77
CA VAL A 155 -7.94 -12.45 -6.31
C VAL A 155 -7.24 -12.33 -4.95
N PRO A 156 -7.76 -12.97 -3.88
CA PRO A 156 -7.09 -12.96 -2.59
C PRO A 156 -5.80 -13.79 -2.65
N VAL A 157 -4.68 -13.17 -2.30
CA VAL A 157 -3.37 -13.82 -2.18
C VAL A 157 -3.05 -13.97 -0.70
N VAL A 158 -3.09 -15.22 -0.22
CA VAL A 158 -2.87 -15.52 1.19
C VAL A 158 -1.39 -15.36 1.52
N PHE A 159 -1.11 -14.62 2.58
CA PHE A 159 0.18 -14.51 3.23
C PHE A 159 0.09 -15.07 4.65
N GLU A 160 1.16 -15.74 5.07
CA GLU A 160 1.20 -16.43 6.35
C GLU A 160 1.41 -15.45 7.49
N THR A 161 0.80 -15.76 8.64
CA THR A 161 1.03 -15.05 9.91
C THR A 161 1.39 -16.07 10.96
N SER A 162 2.14 -15.66 11.98
CA SER A 162 2.33 -16.46 13.19
C SER A 162 1.85 -15.68 14.41
N PRO A 163 1.59 -16.36 15.55
CA PRO A 163 1.24 -15.66 16.79
C PRO A 163 2.29 -14.64 17.25
N SER A 164 3.55 -14.82 16.84
CA SER A 164 4.66 -13.92 17.18
C SER A 164 4.93 -12.84 16.12
N PHE A 165 4.40 -12.99 14.90
CA PHE A 165 4.70 -12.09 13.78
C PHE A 165 3.55 -12.00 12.78
N ASP A 166 2.98 -10.80 12.67
CA ASP A 166 2.07 -10.44 11.58
C ASP A 166 2.82 -9.53 10.58
N PRO A 167 3.06 -9.99 9.33
CA PRO A 167 3.74 -9.17 8.34
C PRO A 167 2.94 -7.91 7.96
N PHE A 168 1.63 -7.89 8.19
CA PHE A 168 0.78 -6.74 7.91
C PHE A 168 0.44 -5.90 9.15
N PHE A 169 1.20 -6.07 10.24
CA PHE A 169 1.04 -5.29 11.47
C PHE A 169 1.12 -3.78 11.20
N ASN A 170 0.04 -3.05 11.52
CA ASN A 170 -0.07 -1.61 11.30
C ASN A 170 0.21 -0.83 12.59
N ILE A 171 1.09 0.16 12.49
CA ILE A 171 1.50 1.05 13.59
C ILE A 171 0.59 2.28 13.63
N ASN A 172 -0.40 2.27 14.54
CA ASN A 172 -1.34 3.39 14.73
C ASN A 172 -1.10 4.18 16.02
N THR A 173 -0.58 3.51 17.04
CA THR A 173 -0.42 4.02 18.40
C THR A 173 1.02 3.92 18.89
N ARG A 174 1.32 4.52 20.04
CA ARG A 174 2.66 4.41 20.66
C ARG A 174 2.91 2.98 21.15
N GLU A 175 1.86 2.33 21.60
CA GLU A 175 1.85 0.93 22.01
C GLU A 175 2.18 0.04 20.81
N ASP A 176 1.62 0.31 19.63
CA ASP A 176 1.98 -0.40 18.40
C ASP A 176 3.44 -0.16 18.03
N LEU A 177 3.94 1.07 18.18
CA LEU A 177 5.34 1.37 17.90
C LEU A 177 6.27 0.59 18.83
N ALA A 178 5.99 0.52 20.13
CA ALA A 178 6.78 -0.28 21.06
C ALA A 178 6.77 -1.78 20.71
N ARG A 179 5.62 -2.31 20.24
CA ARG A 179 5.54 -3.69 19.74
C ARG A 179 6.36 -3.87 18.47
N ALA A 180 6.30 -2.92 17.54
CA ALA A 180 7.10 -2.94 16.33
C ALA A 180 8.61 -2.88 16.61
N GLU A 181 9.05 -2.12 17.63
CA GLU A 181 10.45 -2.12 18.06
C GLU A 181 10.90 -3.51 18.51
N ALA A 182 10.07 -4.21 19.29
CA ALA A 182 10.37 -5.58 19.70
C ALA A 182 10.47 -6.55 18.49
N MET A 183 9.62 -6.36 17.47
CA MET A 183 9.65 -7.14 16.23
C MET A 183 10.91 -6.90 15.38
N LEU A 184 11.64 -5.79 15.56
CA LEU A 184 12.93 -5.59 14.88
C LEU A 184 14.07 -6.40 15.48
N THR A 185 13.95 -6.76 16.76
CA THR A 185 15.00 -7.43 17.53
C THR A 185 14.85 -8.95 17.59
N SER A 186 13.71 -9.47 17.11
CA SER A 186 13.36 -10.89 17.04
C SER A 186 13.82 -11.51 15.73
#